data_AF-A0A955REW0-F1
#
_entry.id   AF-A0A955REW0-F1
#
_cell.length_a   1.000
_cell.length_b   1.000
_cell.length_c   1.000
_cell.angle_alpha   90.00
_cell.angle_beta   90.00
_cell.angle_gamma   90.00
#
_symmetry.space_group_name_H-M   'P 1'
#
loop_
_entity.id
_entity.type
_entity.pdbx_description
1 polymer ?
#
loop_
_entity_poly.entity_id
_entity_poly.type
_entity_poly.pdbx_seq_one_letter_code
_entity_poly.pdbx_strand_id
1 'polypeptide(L)'
;MAKKPPTEQQLFKEALNRTVGDAAKVNKALKMLRADRFQLYVDADEEQIVGVVKSQNDPSLVYSCRITHEGEYSCCTQNLNVCGGLRGSVCKHILVLTIGLVQGKALSSAAALAWLKATGTKRAVLDKDAAGEVFIKYKGAEAGEVDWRPTETLPEDFYAF
;
A
#
# COMPACT_ATOMS: atom_id res chain seq x y z
N MET A 1 -11.80 22.86 28.86
CA MET A 1 -10.80 22.84 27.78
C MET A 1 -11.49 22.36 26.52
N ALA A 2 -11.52 23.15 25.44
CA ALA A 2 -12.12 22.75 24.18
C ALA A 2 -11.22 21.70 23.48
N LYS A 3 -11.82 20.62 22.95
CA LYS A 3 -11.09 19.58 22.22
C LYS A 3 -10.58 20.18 20.90
N LYS A 4 -9.28 20.06 20.62
CA LYS A 4 -8.68 20.51 19.35
C LYS A 4 -9.38 19.77 18.19
N PRO A 5 -9.69 20.45 17.07
CA PRO A 5 -10.30 19.79 15.92
C PRO A 5 -9.37 18.68 15.38
N PRO A 6 -9.94 17.59 14.81
CA PRO A 6 -9.15 16.49 14.26
C PRO A 6 -8.32 16.97 13.07
N THR A 7 -7.14 16.37 12.91
CA THR A 7 -6.27 16.61 11.74
C THR A 7 -6.82 15.90 10.51
N GLU A 8 -6.37 16.30 9.31
CA GLU A 8 -6.72 15.62 8.06
C GLU A 8 -6.35 14.13 8.08
N GLN A 9 -5.20 13.79 8.66
CA GLN A 9 -4.73 12.40 8.81
C GLN A 9 -5.64 11.58 9.72
N GLN A 10 -6.15 12.18 10.81
CA GLN A 10 -7.12 11.53 11.70
C GLN A 10 -8.45 11.27 10.99
N LEU A 11 -8.95 12.26 10.23
CA LEU A 11 -10.15 12.12 9.42
C LEU A 11 -9.99 11.04 8.34
N PHE A 12 -8.84 11.00 7.67
CA PHE A 12 -8.51 10.01 6.67
C PHE A 12 -8.44 8.60 7.28
N LYS A 13 -7.80 8.42 8.44
CA LYS A 13 -7.76 7.13 9.15
C LYS A 13 -9.15 6.66 9.56
N GLU A 14 -10.00 7.54 10.08
CA GLU A 14 -11.38 7.20 10.42
C GLU A 14 -12.15 6.74 9.18
N ALA A 15 -11.99 7.43 8.05
CA ALA A 15 -12.58 7.03 6.78
C ALA A 15 -12.02 5.69 6.29
N LEU A 16 -10.70 5.47 6.39
CA LEU A 16 -10.05 4.18 6.05
C LEU A 16 -10.63 3.03 6.87
N ASN A 17 -10.79 3.21 8.18
CA ASN A 17 -11.37 2.18 9.04
C ASN A 17 -12.79 1.81 8.62
N ARG A 18 -13.61 2.80 8.24
CA ARG A 18 -14.96 2.56 7.70
C ARG A 18 -14.94 1.86 6.34
N THR A 19 -14.05 2.28 5.45
CA THR A 19 -13.93 1.74 4.09
C THR A 19 -13.43 0.30 4.07
N VAL A 20 -12.38 -0.01 4.84
CA VAL A 20 -11.76 -1.34 4.88
C VAL A 20 -12.57 -2.31 5.75
N GLY A 21 -13.29 -1.81 6.76
CA GLY A 21 -14.08 -2.63 7.68
C GLY A 21 -13.26 -3.47 8.67
N ASP A 22 -11.93 -3.37 8.62
CA ASP A 22 -10.99 -4.08 9.51
C ASP A 22 -9.93 -3.10 10.04
N ALA A 23 -10.24 -2.49 11.19
CA ALA A 23 -9.34 -1.56 11.85
C ALA A 23 -8.03 -2.20 12.28
N ALA A 24 -8.00 -3.52 12.53
CA ALA A 24 -6.76 -4.21 12.90
C ALA A 24 -5.78 -4.28 11.71
N LYS A 25 -6.27 -4.45 10.48
CA LYS A 25 -5.44 -4.35 9.26
C LYS A 25 -4.89 -2.95 9.05
N VAL A 26 -5.72 -1.91 9.19
CA VAL A 26 -5.29 -0.50 9.08
C VAL A 26 -4.21 -0.19 10.13
N ASN A 27 -4.44 -0.59 11.39
CA ASN A 27 -3.47 -0.39 12.46
C ASN A 27 -2.16 -1.16 12.23
N LYS A 28 -2.20 -2.35 11.62
CA LYS A 28 -0.97 -3.08 11.23
C LYS A 28 -0.19 -2.36 10.14
N ALA A 29 -0.86 -1.78 9.15
CA ALA A 29 -0.22 -0.97 8.12
C ALA A 29 0.44 0.29 8.71
N LEU A 30 -0.28 1.02 9.57
CA LEU A 30 0.26 2.19 10.28
C LEU A 30 1.42 1.81 11.21
N LYS A 31 1.32 0.68 11.94
CA LYS A 31 2.42 0.19 12.77
C LYS A 31 3.66 -0.09 11.93
N MET A 32 3.48 -0.63 10.72
CA MET A 32 4.58 -0.88 9.79
C MET A 32 5.20 0.45 9.37
N LEU A 33 4.42 1.40 8.85
CA LEU A 33 4.88 2.73 8.43
C LEU A 33 5.56 3.56 9.53
N ARG A 34 5.20 3.35 10.80
CA ARG A 34 5.83 4.02 11.96
C ARG A 34 7.08 3.34 12.48
N ALA A 35 7.33 2.09 12.10
CA ALA A 35 8.42 1.31 12.64
C ALA A 35 9.74 1.60 11.94
N ASP A 36 9.69 1.90 10.64
CA ASP A 36 10.88 2.10 9.82
C ASP A 36 10.58 2.96 8.59
N ARG A 37 11.65 3.41 7.93
CA ARG A 37 11.58 4.06 6.62
C ARG A 37 11.25 3.02 5.56
N PHE A 38 10.31 3.34 4.68
CA PHE A 38 9.99 2.49 3.53
C PHE A 38 10.41 3.18 2.25
N GLN A 39 11.10 2.42 1.40
CA GLN A 39 11.27 2.75 0.00
C GLN A 39 10.11 2.14 -0.79
N LEU A 40 9.12 2.96 -1.11
CA LEU A 40 7.97 2.56 -1.91
C LEU A 40 8.32 2.75 -3.38
N TYR A 41 8.66 1.66 -4.06
CA TYR A 41 8.76 1.64 -5.53
C TYR A 41 7.34 1.55 -6.06
N VAL A 42 6.89 2.56 -6.81
CA VAL A 42 5.50 2.67 -7.26
C VAL A 42 5.46 3.17 -8.69
N ASP A 43 4.58 2.55 -9.47
CA ASP A 43 3.96 3.16 -10.64
C ASP A 43 2.49 3.39 -10.30
N ALA A 44 2.05 4.64 -10.43
CA ALA A 44 0.67 5.03 -10.17
C ALA A 44 0.19 5.90 -11.33
N ASP A 45 -0.93 5.49 -11.91
CA ASP A 45 -1.67 6.25 -12.92
C ASP A 45 -3.16 6.30 -12.52
N GLU A 46 -4.01 6.76 -13.41
CA GLU A 46 -5.45 6.89 -13.17
C GLU A 46 -6.16 5.53 -13.11
N GLU A 47 -5.59 4.48 -13.70
CA GLU A 47 -6.19 3.16 -13.81
C GLU A 47 -5.77 2.23 -12.67
N GLN A 48 -4.48 2.26 -12.31
CA GLN A 48 -3.89 1.36 -11.34
C GLN A 48 -2.72 1.95 -10.55
N ILE A 49 -2.48 1.33 -9.39
CA ILE A 49 -1.32 1.52 -8.55
C ILE A 49 -0.67 0.15 -8.44
N VAL A 50 0.60 0.11 -8.79
CA VAL A 50 1.44 -1.08 -8.70
C VAL A 50 2.71 -0.69 -7.96
N GLY A 51 3.14 -1.50 -7.01
CA GLY A 51 4.37 -1.20 -6.29
C GLY A 51 4.92 -2.33 -5.47
N VAL A 52 6.15 -2.12 -4.99
CA VAL A 52 6.88 -3.07 -4.15
C VAL A 52 6.96 -2.54 -2.71
N VAL A 53 6.57 -3.39 -1.77
CA VAL A 53 6.65 -3.13 -0.33
C VAL A 53 7.52 -4.18 0.33
N LYS A 54 8.58 -3.75 1.03
CA LYS A 54 9.44 -4.66 1.81
C LYS A 54 8.69 -5.23 3.00
N SER A 55 8.98 -6.47 3.38
CA SER A 55 8.43 -7.10 4.58
C SER A 55 8.94 -6.39 5.83
N GLN A 56 8.08 -6.30 6.84
CA GLN A 56 8.42 -5.73 8.15
C GLN A 56 9.43 -6.56 8.94
N ASN A 57 9.41 -7.89 8.77
CA ASN A 57 10.14 -8.82 9.66
C ASN A 57 11.26 -9.57 8.93
N ASP A 58 11.36 -9.43 7.61
CA ASP A 58 12.33 -10.13 6.79
C ASP A 58 12.86 -9.18 5.72
N PRO A 59 14.09 -8.66 5.85
CA PRO A 59 14.63 -7.69 4.91
C PRO A 59 14.83 -8.25 3.50
N SER A 60 14.84 -9.58 3.33
CA SER A 60 14.99 -10.24 2.04
C SER A 60 13.66 -10.50 1.32
N LEU A 61 12.54 -10.30 2.02
CA LEU A 61 11.21 -10.55 1.49
C LEU A 61 10.55 -9.26 1.04
N VAL A 62 10.09 -9.24 -0.20
CA VAL A 62 9.35 -8.13 -0.81
C VAL A 62 8.03 -8.60 -1.38
N TYR A 63 7.07 -7.67 -1.44
CA TYR A 63 5.74 -7.92 -1.93
C TYR A 63 5.42 -7.00 -3.10
N SER A 64 5.03 -7.57 -4.24
CA SER A 64 4.35 -6.82 -5.30
C SER A 64 2.91 -6.63 -4.88
N CYS A 65 2.41 -5.41 -4.97
CA CYS A 65 1.09 -4.98 -4.56
C CYS A 65 0.43 -4.24 -5.72
N ARG A 66 -0.79 -4.63 -6.08
CA ARG A 66 -1.59 -3.97 -7.12
C ARG A 66 -2.97 -3.66 -6.61
N ILE A 67 -3.49 -2.49 -6.99
CA ILE A 67 -4.89 -2.11 -6.85
C ILE A 67 -5.30 -1.25 -8.05
N THR A 68 -6.49 -1.48 -8.61
CA THR A 68 -7.06 -0.66 -9.69
C THR A 68 -8.18 0.23 -9.16
N HIS A 69 -8.53 1.28 -9.90
CA HIS A 69 -9.67 2.14 -9.58
C HIS A 69 -11.01 1.39 -9.59
N GLU A 70 -11.11 0.29 -10.35
CA GLU A 70 -12.26 -0.63 -10.38
C GLU A 70 -12.30 -1.62 -9.21
N GLY A 71 -11.27 -1.60 -8.36
CA GLY A 71 -11.19 -2.43 -7.16
C GLY A 71 -10.64 -3.83 -7.42
N GLU A 72 -10.01 -4.11 -8.55
CA GLU A 72 -9.19 -5.30 -8.69
C GLU A 72 -7.93 -5.14 -7.84
N TYR A 73 -7.50 -6.21 -7.17
CA TYR A 73 -6.33 -6.14 -6.32
C TYR A 73 -5.59 -7.46 -6.21
N SER A 74 -4.28 -7.36 -6.01
CA SER A 74 -3.40 -8.51 -5.84
C SER A 74 -2.22 -8.15 -4.95
N CYS A 75 -1.65 -9.17 -4.30
CA CYS A 75 -0.42 -9.05 -3.54
C CYS A 75 0.25 -10.41 -3.44
N CYS A 76 1.53 -10.49 -3.77
CA CYS A 76 2.31 -11.73 -3.70
C CYS A 76 3.76 -11.47 -3.31
N THR A 77 4.47 -12.50 -2.87
CA THR A 77 5.91 -12.45 -2.63
C THR A 77 6.71 -12.54 -3.94
N GLN A 78 8.03 -12.30 -3.89
CA GLN A 78 8.92 -12.46 -5.06
C GLN A 78 8.88 -13.86 -5.71
N ASN A 79 8.41 -14.89 -4.98
CA ASN A 79 8.23 -16.24 -5.50
C ASN A 79 6.81 -16.49 -6.01
N LEU A 80 6.03 -15.42 -6.25
CA LEU A 80 4.65 -15.44 -6.73
C LEU A 80 3.67 -16.20 -5.81
N ASN A 81 4.00 -16.31 -4.52
CA ASN A 81 3.09 -16.85 -3.52
C ASN A 81 2.12 -15.76 -3.07
N VAL A 82 0.81 -16.04 -3.16
CA VAL A 82 -0.25 -15.12 -2.74
C VAL A 82 -0.05 -14.70 -1.28
N CYS A 83 -0.15 -13.40 -1.02
CA CYS A 83 -0.02 -12.87 0.33
C CYS A 83 -1.12 -13.42 1.24
N GLY A 84 -0.73 -14.05 2.35
CA GLY A 84 -1.68 -14.62 3.32
C GLY A 84 -2.63 -13.59 3.97
N GLY A 85 -2.37 -12.28 3.79
CA GLY A 85 -3.24 -11.20 4.26
C GLY A 85 -4.43 -10.88 3.36
N LEU A 86 -4.52 -11.46 2.15
CA LEU A 86 -5.59 -11.23 1.15
C LEU A 86 -6.90 -11.99 1.44
N ARG A 87 -7.08 -12.50 2.65
CA ARG A 87 -8.25 -13.30 3.04
C ARG A 87 -9.51 -12.40 3.13
N GLY A 88 -10.21 -12.25 2.00
CA GLY A 88 -11.51 -11.57 1.90
C GLY A 88 -11.47 -10.04 1.83
N SER A 89 -10.30 -9.42 1.94
CA SER A 89 -10.10 -7.98 1.71
C SER A 89 -8.61 -7.68 1.48
N VAL A 90 -8.30 -6.43 1.12
CA VAL A 90 -6.92 -5.96 0.92
C VAL A 90 -6.00 -6.33 2.11
N CYS A 91 -4.74 -6.64 1.79
CA CYS A 91 -3.74 -6.97 2.81
C CYS A 91 -3.10 -5.69 3.37
N LYS A 92 -2.33 -5.83 4.46
CA LYS A 92 -1.62 -4.69 5.04
C LYS A 92 -0.62 -4.03 4.08
N HIS A 93 -0.04 -4.76 3.12
CA HIS A 93 0.96 -4.20 2.19
C HIS A 93 0.31 -3.25 1.18
N ILE A 94 -0.88 -3.59 0.65
CA ILE A 94 -1.66 -2.67 -0.18
C ILE A 94 -1.99 -1.41 0.61
N LEU A 95 -2.39 -1.54 1.89
CA LEU A 95 -2.67 -0.39 2.74
C LEU A 95 -1.42 0.46 3.02
N VAL A 96 -0.26 -0.15 3.26
CA VAL A 96 1.03 0.56 3.39
C VAL A 96 1.29 1.40 2.14
N LEU A 97 1.10 0.80 0.95
CA LEU A 97 1.27 1.47 -0.33
C LEU A 97 0.32 2.67 -0.48
N THR A 98 -0.99 2.46 -0.27
CA THR A 98 -2.00 3.53 -0.45
C THR A 98 -1.84 4.64 0.57
N ILE A 99 -1.61 4.32 1.84
CA ILE A 99 -1.38 5.31 2.90
C ILE A 99 -0.10 6.10 2.64
N GLY A 100 0.98 5.42 2.22
CA GLY A 100 2.24 6.06 1.86
C GLY A 100 2.08 7.05 0.70
N LEU A 101 1.35 6.68 -0.35
CA LEU A 101 1.09 7.56 -1.50
C LEU A 101 0.21 8.76 -1.11
N VAL A 102 -0.77 8.57 -0.24
CA VAL A 102 -1.59 9.68 0.27
C VAL A 102 -0.75 10.65 1.08
N GLN A 103 0.08 10.13 1.99
CA GLN A 103 0.97 10.96 2.80
C GLN A 103 2.03 11.68 1.93
N GLY A 104 2.55 11.00 0.91
CA GLY A 104 3.47 11.56 -0.08
C GLY A 104 2.81 12.46 -1.13
N LYS A 105 1.49 12.70 -1.05
CA LYS A 105 0.69 13.51 -1.98
C LYS A 105 0.68 13.02 -3.44
N ALA A 106 1.10 11.78 -3.68
CA ALA A 106 1.04 11.12 -4.97
C ALA A 106 -0.35 10.56 -5.28
N LEU A 107 -1.20 10.41 -4.26
CA LEU A 107 -2.60 10.00 -4.38
C LEU A 107 -3.47 10.84 -3.45
N SER A 108 -4.66 11.27 -3.87
CA SER A 108 -5.56 11.97 -2.95
C SER A 108 -6.21 11.01 -1.96
N SER A 109 -6.50 11.47 -0.74
CA SER A 109 -7.27 10.71 0.26
C SER A 109 -8.61 10.21 -0.31
N ALA A 110 -9.27 11.01 -1.13
CA ALA A 110 -10.55 10.66 -1.76
C ALA A 110 -10.40 9.51 -2.78
N ALA A 111 -9.39 9.58 -3.65
CA ALA A 111 -9.10 8.52 -4.63
C ALA A 111 -8.74 7.21 -3.91
N ALA A 112 -7.85 7.26 -2.92
CA ALA A 112 -7.48 6.09 -2.13
C ALA A 112 -8.70 5.40 -1.49
N LEU A 113 -9.60 6.18 -0.88
CA LEU A 113 -10.83 5.64 -0.29
C LEU A 113 -11.76 5.05 -1.34
N ALA A 114 -11.90 5.68 -2.51
CA ALA A 114 -12.74 5.18 -3.58
C ALA A 114 -12.22 3.83 -4.12
N TRP A 115 -10.92 3.73 -4.38
CA TRP A 115 -10.28 2.51 -4.88
C TRP A 115 -10.39 1.38 -3.85
N LEU A 116 -10.07 1.64 -2.58
CA LEU A 116 -10.22 0.66 -1.50
C LEU A 116 -11.67 0.22 -1.32
N LYS A 117 -12.65 1.13 -1.44
CA LYS A 117 -14.07 0.79 -1.37
C LYS A 117 -14.49 -0.14 -2.51
N ALA A 118 -13.98 0.09 -3.72
CA ALA A 118 -14.27 -0.75 -4.89
C ALA A 118 -13.79 -2.20 -4.69
N THR A 119 -12.74 -2.43 -3.88
CA THR A 119 -12.27 -3.79 -3.57
C THR A 119 -13.26 -4.63 -2.75
N GLY A 120 -14.19 -3.99 -2.02
CA GLY A 120 -15.09 -4.68 -1.08
C GLY A 120 -16.05 -5.69 -1.73
N THR A 121 -16.28 -5.59 -3.05
CA THR A 121 -17.12 -6.52 -3.82
C THR A 121 -16.31 -7.53 -4.64
N LYS A 122 -14.97 -7.47 -4.56
CA LYS A 122 -14.05 -8.22 -5.39
C LYS A 122 -13.21 -9.20 -4.56
N ARG A 123 -12.79 -10.30 -5.18
CA ARG A 123 -11.78 -11.21 -4.62
C ARG A 123 -10.42 -10.84 -5.19
N ALA A 124 -9.37 -11.07 -4.40
CA ALA A 124 -8.02 -10.90 -4.88
C ALA A 124 -7.74 -11.89 -6.04
N VAL A 125 -7.19 -11.38 -7.14
CA VAL A 125 -6.79 -12.18 -8.30
C VAL A 125 -5.33 -11.90 -8.58
N LEU A 126 -4.50 -12.94 -8.57
CA LEU A 126 -3.08 -12.80 -8.87
C LEU A 126 -2.85 -13.02 -10.37
N ASP A 127 -2.52 -11.93 -11.06
CA ASP A 127 -1.81 -12.00 -12.34
C ASP A 127 -0.33 -12.22 -12.06
N LYS A 128 0.18 -13.39 -12.45
CA LYS A 128 1.57 -13.78 -12.19
C LYS A 128 2.55 -13.11 -13.13
N ASP A 129 2.14 -12.83 -14.35
CA ASP A 129 3.00 -12.24 -15.36
C ASP A 129 3.21 -10.76 -15.01
N ALA A 130 2.11 -10.04 -14.75
CA ALA A 130 2.18 -8.65 -14.29
C ALA A 130 2.97 -8.53 -12.96
N ALA A 131 2.78 -9.44 -12.01
CA ALA A 131 3.56 -9.44 -10.78
C ALA A 131 5.06 -9.72 -11.02
N GLY A 132 5.38 -10.64 -11.94
CA GLY A 132 6.74 -10.97 -12.33
C GLY A 132 7.47 -9.79 -12.96
N GLU A 133 6.82 -9.06 -13.87
CA GLU A 133 7.36 -7.86 -14.50
C GLU A 133 7.75 -6.80 -13.47
N VAL A 134 6.92 -6.59 -12.44
CA VAL A 134 7.19 -5.66 -11.35
C VAL A 134 8.44 -6.07 -10.56
N PHE A 135 8.62 -7.36 -10.30
CA PHE A 135 9.81 -7.84 -9.60
C PHE A 135 11.08 -7.73 -10.45
N ILE A 136 10.98 -7.99 -11.75
CA ILE A 136 12.10 -7.77 -12.69
C ILE A 136 12.49 -6.29 -12.69
N LYS A 137 11.50 -5.39 -12.82
CA LYS A 137 11.72 -3.94 -12.77
C LYS A 137 12.36 -3.51 -11.44
N TYR A 138 11.87 -4.04 -10.31
CA TYR A 138 12.43 -3.78 -8.98
C TYR A 138 13.88 -4.22 -8.87
N LYS A 139 14.23 -5.41 -9.37
CA LYS A 139 15.62 -5.90 -9.36
C LYS A 139 16.52 -5.10 -10.28
N GLY A 140 16.04 -4.70 -11.45
CA GLY A 140 16.76 -3.77 -12.32
C GLY A 140 17.01 -2.43 -11.62
N ALA A 141 16.05 -1.92 -10.85
CA ALA A 141 16.21 -0.70 -10.07
C ALA A 141 17.24 -0.85 -8.93
N GLU A 142 17.19 -1.96 -8.18
CA GLU A 142 18.20 -2.27 -7.15
C GLU A 142 19.61 -2.41 -7.74
N ALA A 143 19.72 -2.91 -8.98
CA ALA A 143 20.98 -3.05 -9.70
C ALA A 143 21.45 -1.75 -10.39
N GLY A 144 20.62 -0.70 -10.41
CA GLY A 144 20.90 0.54 -11.14
C GLY A 144 20.75 0.44 -12.67
N GLU A 145 20.13 -0.63 -13.17
CA GLU A 145 19.87 -0.90 -14.59
C GLU A 145 18.58 -0.22 -15.07
N VAL A 146 17.65 0.06 -14.15
CA VAL A 146 16.37 0.74 -14.42
C VAL A 146 16.25 1.98 -13.53
N ASP A 147 15.97 3.14 -14.11
CA ASP A 147 15.68 4.36 -13.34
C ASP A 147 14.24 4.32 -12.81
N TRP A 148 14.03 3.53 -11.75
CA TRP A 148 12.78 3.51 -11.00
C TRP A 148 13.06 3.90 -9.55
N ARG A 149 12.83 5.17 -9.21
CA ARG A 149 13.21 5.71 -7.91
C ARG A 149 12.09 5.50 -6.89
N PRO A 150 12.41 5.01 -5.68
CA PRO A 150 11.40 4.87 -4.65
C PRO A 150 11.02 6.24 -4.08
N THR A 151 9.76 6.35 -3.67
CA THR A 151 9.35 7.40 -2.72
C THR A 151 9.68 6.91 -1.31
N GLU A 152 10.42 7.71 -0.55
CA GLU A 152 10.74 7.39 0.85
C GLU A 152 9.62 7.87 1.77
N THR A 153 9.19 7.01 2.70
CA THR A 153 8.28 7.40 3.78
C THR A 153 9.04 7.53 5.09
N LEU A 154 8.75 8.56 5.89
CA LEU A 154 9.36 8.74 7.21
C LEU A 154 8.39 8.29 8.31
N PRO A 155 8.85 7.55 9.34
CA PRO A 155 8.00 7.17 10.48
C PRO A 155 7.20 8.32 11.09
N GLU A 156 7.83 9.49 11.19
CA GLU A 156 7.30 10.71 11.79
C GLU A 156 6.05 11.21 11.06
N ASP A 157 5.95 10.96 9.74
CA ASP A 157 4.82 11.34 8.91
C ASP A 157 3.52 10.66 9.36
N PHE A 158 3.62 9.53 10.07
CA PHE A 158 2.50 8.68 10.44
C PHE A 158 2.13 8.74 11.93
N TYR A 159 2.85 9.51 12.75
CA TYR A 159 2.59 9.59 14.20
C TYR A 159 1.24 10.24 14.53
N ALA A 160 0.77 11.13 13.67
CA ALA A 160 -0.51 11.84 13.85
C ALA A 160 -1.74 11.06 13.37
N PHE A 161 -1.57 9.86 12.78
CA PHE A 161 -2.68 8.98 12.38
C PHE A 161 -3.39 8.33 13.58
#